data_AF-A0A535R9P5-F1
#
_entry.id   AF-A0A535R9P5-F1
#
_cell.length_a   1.000
_cell.length_b   1.000
_cell.length_c   1.000
_cell.angle_alpha   90.00
_cell.angle_beta   90.00
_cell.angle_gamma   90.00
#
_symmetry.space_group_name_H-M   'P 1'
#
loop_
_entity.id
_entity.type
_entity.pdbx_description
1 polymer ?
#
loop_
_entity_poly.entity_id
_entity_poly.type
_entity_poly.pdbx_seq_one_letter_code
_entity_poly.pdbx_strand_id
1 'polypeptide(L)'
;MGRLPRSLFGKLAFSLAFTLSTLVMGVGADAGVQWCESDPLFVVNGAILDVTTAFPASYTSTLKDPIAIELQVPTNAIAAVVSLPTNVPMTAKISRVLSSGGLLSLGVPVIVKVSYKASASFDTKTKVTGTYLGLSSTVYGKSNVTTQVKYTLIGL
;
A
#
# COMPACT_ATOMS: atom_id res chain seq x y z
N MET A 1 57.65 -41.99 5.21
CA MET A 1 56.70 -40.89 5.51
C MET A 1 56.32 -40.20 4.21
N GLY A 2 55.18 -40.56 3.61
CA GLY A 2 54.75 -40.06 2.30
C GLY A 2 54.22 -38.63 2.39
N ARG A 3 54.81 -37.69 1.65
CA ARG A 3 54.32 -36.32 1.54
C ARG A 3 53.05 -36.33 0.69
N LEU A 4 51.92 -35.99 1.28
CA LEU A 4 50.67 -35.74 0.55
C LEU A 4 50.92 -34.65 -0.51
N PRO A 5 50.58 -34.88 -1.79
CA PRO A 5 50.79 -33.90 -2.83
C PRO A 5 49.95 -32.65 -2.54
N ARG A 6 50.59 -31.47 -2.55
CA ARG A 6 49.98 -30.15 -2.28
C ARG A 6 48.65 -29.90 -3.01
N SER A 7 48.41 -30.55 -4.15
CA SER A 7 47.17 -30.40 -4.93
C SER A 7 45.94 -31.03 -4.27
N LEU A 8 46.09 -32.06 -3.43
CA LEU A 8 44.99 -32.69 -2.70
C LEU A 8 44.49 -31.81 -1.55
N PHE A 9 45.41 -31.09 -0.88
CA PHE A 9 45.08 -30.09 0.14
C PHE A 9 44.33 -28.90 -0.45
N GLY A 10 44.73 -28.42 -1.64
CA GLY A 10 44.06 -27.32 -2.33
C GLY A 10 42.63 -27.66 -2.74
N LYS A 11 42.39 -28.90 -3.20
CA LYS A 11 41.05 -29.37 -3.58
C LYS A 11 40.12 -29.52 -2.38
N LEU A 12 40.63 -30.05 -1.26
CA LEU A 12 39.88 -30.14 0.00
C LEU A 12 39.55 -28.76 0.57
N ALA A 13 40.51 -27.83 0.57
CA ALA A 13 40.29 -26.46 1.02
C ALA A 13 39.25 -25.74 0.16
N PHE A 14 39.28 -25.94 -1.16
CA PHE A 14 38.30 -25.36 -2.07
C PHE A 14 36.89 -25.94 -1.85
N SER A 15 36.76 -27.25 -1.65
CA SER A 15 35.47 -27.90 -1.37
C SER A 15 34.89 -27.47 -0.01
N LEU A 16 35.77 -27.32 1.00
CA LEU A 16 35.38 -26.82 2.32
C LEU A 16 34.95 -25.34 2.24
N ALA A 17 35.69 -24.50 1.52
CA ALA A 17 35.34 -23.10 1.32
C ALA A 17 34.01 -22.96 0.56
N PHE A 18 33.82 -23.76 -0.50
CA PHE A 18 32.59 -23.75 -1.30
C PHE A 18 31.37 -24.18 -0.47
N THR A 19 31.48 -25.25 0.31
CA THR A 19 30.39 -25.69 1.21
C THR A 19 30.09 -24.66 2.29
N LEU A 20 31.11 -24.06 2.92
CA LEU A 20 30.90 -22.97 3.89
C LEU A 20 30.22 -21.75 3.26
N SER A 21 30.61 -21.36 2.04
CA SER A 21 29.97 -20.27 1.30
C SER A 21 28.50 -20.58 1.01
N THR A 22 28.14 -21.82 0.66
CA THR A 22 26.73 -22.19 0.43
C THR A 22 25.90 -22.19 1.71
N LEU A 23 26.48 -22.49 2.88
CA LEU A 23 25.76 -22.39 4.16
C LEU A 23 25.50 -20.93 4.55
N VAL A 24 26.45 -20.01 4.30
CA VAL A 24 26.26 -18.58 4.57
C VAL A 24 25.28 -17.92 3.59
N MET A 25 25.11 -18.46 2.38
CA MET A 25 24.04 -18.01 1.46
C MET A 25 22.69 -18.70 1.72
N GLY A 26 22.63 -19.67 2.63
CA GLY A 26 21.42 -20.42 3.00
C GLY A 26 20.72 -19.92 4.27
N VAL A 27 21.29 -18.94 4.99
CA VAL A 27 20.52 -18.16 5.97
C VAL A 27 19.44 -17.43 5.18
N GLY A 28 18.20 -17.88 5.37
CA GLY A 28 17.06 -17.52 4.54
C GLY A 28 17.00 -16.03 4.26
N ALA A 29 16.70 -15.68 3.01
CA ALA A 29 16.29 -14.33 2.69
C ALA A 29 15.15 -13.96 3.65
N ASP A 30 15.43 -13.02 4.56
CA ASP A 30 14.39 -12.31 5.32
C ASP A 30 13.62 -11.50 4.27
N ALA A 31 12.67 -12.15 3.63
CA ALA A 31 11.62 -11.47 2.91
C ALA A 31 10.88 -10.71 4.00
N GLY A 32 11.18 -9.41 4.11
CA GLY A 32 10.58 -8.56 5.12
C GLY A 32 9.06 -8.65 5.11
N VAL A 33 8.42 -8.03 6.11
CA VAL A 33 6.97 -8.11 6.34
C VAL A 33 6.15 -8.11 5.04
N GLN A 34 5.42 -9.21 4.77
CA GLN A 34 4.53 -9.29 3.62
C GLN A 34 3.38 -8.29 3.79
N TRP A 35 3.14 -7.45 2.79
CA TRP A 35 2.06 -6.47 2.80
C TRP A 35 0.88 -6.96 1.96
N CYS A 36 -0.34 -6.83 2.51
CA CYS A 36 -1.57 -6.90 1.76
C CYS A 36 -1.86 -5.51 1.21
N GLU A 37 -1.74 -5.35 -0.11
CA GLU A 37 -2.04 -4.13 -0.84
C GLU A 37 -3.38 -4.27 -1.60
N SER A 38 -4.09 -3.17 -1.76
CA SER A 38 -5.38 -3.12 -2.43
C SER A 38 -5.65 -1.72 -2.96
N ASP A 39 -6.08 -1.64 -4.23
CA ASP A 39 -6.16 -0.40 -5.01
C ASP A 39 -7.59 -0.14 -5.52
N PRO A 40 -8.51 0.34 -4.66
CA PRO A 40 -9.79 0.85 -5.10
C PRO A 40 -9.65 2.10 -5.98
N LEU A 41 -10.40 2.11 -7.07
CA LEU A 41 -10.43 3.22 -8.02
C LEU A 41 -11.74 4.00 -7.87
N PHE A 42 -11.61 5.32 -7.87
CA PHE A 42 -12.72 6.26 -7.88
C PHE A 42 -12.59 7.18 -9.07
N VAL A 43 -13.71 7.74 -9.52
CA VAL A 43 -13.73 8.83 -10.51
C VAL A 43 -14.41 10.03 -9.88
N VAL A 44 -13.81 11.22 -10.04
CA VAL A 44 -14.36 12.50 -9.57
C VAL A 44 -14.21 13.51 -10.71
N ASN A 45 -15.33 14.04 -11.20
CA ASN A 45 -15.41 14.96 -12.34
C ASN A 45 -14.63 14.46 -13.59
N GLY A 46 -14.65 13.15 -13.83
CA GLY A 46 -13.93 12.53 -14.95
C GLY A 46 -12.44 12.23 -14.69
N ALA A 47 -11.86 12.74 -13.61
CA ALA A 47 -10.50 12.39 -13.18
C ALA A 47 -10.50 11.09 -12.37
N ILE A 48 -9.56 10.18 -12.63
CA ILE A 48 -9.40 8.94 -11.85
C ILE A 48 -8.57 9.25 -10.61
N LEU A 49 -9.04 8.73 -9.48
CA LEU A 49 -8.37 8.75 -8.20
C LEU A 49 -8.08 7.30 -7.80
N ASP A 50 -6.81 6.95 -7.82
CA ASP A 50 -6.30 5.66 -7.39
C ASP A 50 -5.91 5.72 -5.92
N VAL A 51 -6.52 4.87 -5.10
CA VAL A 51 -6.32 4.84 -3.65
C VAL A 51 -5.69 3.50 -3.28
N THR A 52 -4.37 3.45 -3.21
CA THR A 52 -3.63 2.30 -2.73
C THR A 52 -3.65 2.25 -1.21
N THR A 53 -4.16 1.15 -0.66
CA THR A 53 -4.16 0.86 0.77
C THR A 53 -3.32 -0.37 1.06
N ALA A 54 -2.46 -0.31 2.06
CA ALA A 54 -1.59 -1.42 2.43
C ALA A 54 -1.49 -1.60 3.95
N PHE A 55 -1.45 -2.86 4.38
CA PHE A 55 -1.23 -3.27 5.77
C PHE A 55 -0.51 -4.63 5.83
N PRO A 56 0.14 -5.02 6.94
CA PRO A 56 0.84 -6.30 7.01
C PRO A 56 -0.11 -7.48 6.90
N ALA A 57 0.22 -8.44 6.03
CA ALA A 57 -0.60 -9.60 5.72
C ALA A 57 -0.90 -10.50 6.93
N SER A 58 0.01 -10.50 7.92
CA SER A 58 -0.16 -11.22 9.18
C SER A 58 -1.39 -10.78 9.99
N TYR A 59 -1.90 -9.57 9.75
CA TYR A 59 -3.06 -9.01 10.46
C TYR A 59 -4.38 -9.16 9.71
N THR A 60 -4.41 -9.80 8.54
CA THR A 60 -5.65 -10.05 7.77
C THR A 60 -6.74 -10.73 8.60
N SER A 61 -6.39 -11.75 9.38
CA SER A 61 -7.33 -12.47 10.26
C SER A 61 -7.79 -11.67 11.48
N THR A 62 -7.18 -10.52 11.76
CA THR A 62 -7.54 -9.65 12.88
C THR A 62 -8.58 -8.59 12.50
N LEU A 63 -8.84 -8.41 11.20
CA LEU A 63 -9.87 -7.50 10.70
C LEU A 63 -11.26 -7.99 11.13
N LYS A 64 -12.03 -7.10 11.77
CA LYS A 64 -13.38 -7.41 12.26
C LYS A 64 -14.47 -7.02 11.26
N ASP A 65 -14.24 -5.92 10.56
CA ASP A 65 -15.14 -5.38 9.54
C ASP A 65 -14.36 -5.20 8.23
N PRO A 66 -15.05 -5.15 7.07
CA PRO A 66 -14.45 -4.70 5.82
C PRO A 66 -13.76 -3.33 5.97
N ILE A 67 -12.65 -3.12 5.25
CA ILE A 67 -11.93 -1.84 5.26
C ILE A 67 -12.87 -0.77 4.71
N ALA A 68 -13.13 0.26 5.51
CA ALA A 68 -14.08 1.31 5.18
C ALA A 68 -13.35 2.52 4.58
N ILE A 69 -13.73 2.88 3.36
CA ILE A 69 -13.18 4.01 2.62
C ILE A 69 -14.29 5.02 2.39
N GLU A 70 -14.13 6.22 2.93
CA GLU A 70 -15.02 7.34 2.69
C GLU A 70 -14.33 8.39 1.85
N LEU A 71 -14.80 8.59 0.62
CA LEU A 71 -14.36 9.66 -0.26
C LEU A 71 -15.24 10.89 -0.05
N GLN A 72 -14.67 11.95 0.51
CA GLN A 72 -15.34 13.23 0.64
C GLN A 72 -14.99 14.11 -0.55
N VAL A 73 -16.02 14.59 -1.25
CA VAL A 73 -15.90 15.44 -2.44
C VAL A 73 -16.73 16.72 -2.28
N PRO A 74 -16.50 17.74 -3.12
CA PRO A 74 -17.31 18.95 -3.14
C PRO A 74 -18.78 18.65 -3.46
N THR A 75 -19.68 19.49 -2.95
CA THR A 75 -21.13 19.33 -3.16
C THR A 75 -21.56 19.31 -4.62
N ASN A 76 -20.83 20.03 -5.48
CA ASN A 76 -21.05 20.11 -6.92
C ASN A 76 -20.27 19.06 -7.74
N ALA A 77 -19.49 18.19 -7.11
CA ALA A 77 -18.70 17.20 -7.83
C ALA A 77 -19.50 15.93 -8.16
N ILE A 78 -19.32 15.44 -9.38
CA ILE A 78 -19.78 14.12 -9.83
C ILE A 78 -18.72 13.10 -9.42
N ALA A 79 -19.07 12.14 -8.57
CA ALA A 79 -18.14 11.12 -8.13
C ALA A 79 -18.78 9.73 -8.13
N ALA A 80 -18.01 8.72 -8.49
CA ALA A 80 -18.42 7.32 -8.51
C ALA A 80 -17.28 6.39 -8.12
N VAL A 81 -17.64 5.20 -7.61
CA VAL A 81 -16.70 4.11 -7.36
C VAL A 81 -16.56 3.34 -8.67
N VAL A 82 -15.33 3.22 -9.16
CA VAL A 82 -15.03 2.52 -10.43
C VAL A 82 -14.78 1.06 -10.16
N SER A 83 -13.93 0.76 -9.16
CA SER A 83 -13.61 -0.61 -8.77
C SER A 83 -13.31 -0.71 -7.28
N LEU A 84 -13.67 -1.87 -6.72
CA LEU A 84 -13.25 -2.31 -5.40
C LEU A 84 -12.55 -3.66 -5.55
N PRO A 85 -11.32 -3.82 -5.04
CA PRO A 85 -10.63 -5.10 -5.04
C PRO A 85 -11.42 -6.16 -4.28
N THR A 86 -11.41 -7.41 -4.75
CA THR A 86 -12.10 -8.53 -4.10
C THR A 86 -11.21 -9.31 -3.14
N ASN A 87 -9.89 -9.11 -3.20
CA ASN A 87 -8.90 -9.84 -2.39
C ASN A 87 -8.99 -9.51 -0.89
N VAL A 88 -9.39 -8.29 -0.55
CA VAL A 88 -9.62 -7.85 0.83
C VAL A 88 -11.02 -7.27 0.89
N PRO A 89 -11.87 -7.66 1.87
CA PRO A 89 -13.21 -7.10 1.98
C PRO A 89 -13.15 -5.59 2.19
N MET A 90 -13.76 -4.83 1.27
CA MET A 90 -13.77 -3.37 1.30
C MET A 90 -15.17 -2.81 1.12
N THR A 91 -15.39 -1.64 1.72
CA THR A 91 -16.59 -0.84 1.50
C THR A 91 -16.19 0.57 1.13
N ALA A 92 -16.85 1.13 0.12
CA ALA A 92 -16.66 2.51 -0.29
C ALA A 92 -17.94 3.32 -0.07
N LYS A 93 -17.77 4.54 0.43
CA LYS A 93 -18.83 5.54 0.58
C LYS A 93 -18.36 6.86 -0.02
N ILE A 94 -19.24 7.55 -0.74
CA ILE A 94 -18.97 8.89 -1.27
C ILE A 94 -19.83 9.89 -0.49
N SER A 95 -19.18 10.90 0.09
CA SER A 95 -19.82 11.95 0.87
C SER A 95 -19.60 13.31 0.20
N ARG A 96 -20.67 13.98 -0.25
CA ARG A 96 -20.60 15.30 -0.88
C ARG A 96 -20.71 16.41 0.17
N VAL A 97 -19.62 16.67 0.88
CA VAL A 97 -19.61 17.53 2.08
C VAL A 97 -18.61 18.68 2.02
N LEU A 98 -17.71 18.69 1.04
CA LEU A 98 -16.71 19.76 0.91
C LEU A 98 -17.33 20.98 0.22
N SER A 99 -16.81 22.17 0.54
CA SER A 99 -17.19 23.39 -0.16
C SER A 99 -16.80 23.31 -1.63
N SER A 100 -17.71 23.71 -2.51
CA SER A 100 -17.41 23.89 -3.93
C SER A 100 -16.45 25.08 -4.08
N GLY A 101 -15.25 24.85 -4.59
CA GLY A 101 -14.41 25.94 -5.10
C GLY A 101 -15.18 26.72 -6.17
N GLY A 102 -14.94 28.03 -6.27
CA GLY A 102 -15.57 28.86 -7.30
C GLY A 102 -15.28 28.35 -8.72
N LEU A 103 -16.05 28.84 -9.72
CA LEU A 103 -16.03 28.39 -11.12
C LEU A 103 -14.63 28.39 -11.80
N LEU A 104 -13.64 29.08 -11.21
CA LEU A 104 -12.25 29.17 -11.68
C LEU A 104 -11.27 28.26 -10.91
N SER A 105 -11.76 27.43 -10.00
CA SER A 105 -10.91 26.53 -9.22
C SER A 105 -10.48 25.36 -10.10
N LEU A 106 -9.23 25.40 -10.58
CA LEU A 106 -8.59 24.35 -11.37
C LEU A 106 -8.41 23.02 -10.60
N GLY A 107 -8.72 23.01 -9.30
CA GLY A 107 -8.54 21.87 -8.41
C GLY A 107 -9.83 21.48 -7.68
N VAL A 108 -10.17 20.20 -7.73
CA VAL A 108 -11.25 19.59 -6.97
C VAL A 108 -10.66 19.03 -5.67
N PRO A 109 -10.90 19.64 -4.49
CA PRO A 109 -10.40 19.11 -3.24
C PRO A 109 -11.14 17.82 -2.89
N VAL A 110 -10.40 16.76 -2.57
CA VAL A 110 -10.94 15.49 -2.11
C VAL A 110 -10.27 15.08 -0.80
N ILE A 111 -11.04 14.47 0.09
CA ILE A 111 -10.51 13.89 1.32
C ILE A 111 -10.87 12.41 1.35
N VAL A 112 -9.85 11.55 1.35
CA VAL A 112 -10.02 10.11 1.47
C VAL A 112 -9.84 9.75 2.94
N LYS A 113 -10.87 9.20 3.57
CA LYS A 113 -10.79 8.63 4.91
C LYS A 113 -10.76 7.12 4.82
N VAL A 114 -9.77 6.50 5.46
CA VAL A 114 -9.62 5.05 5.49
C VAL A 114 -9.64 4.59 6.95
N SER A 115 -10.46 3.58 7.23
CA SER A 115 -10.60 3.01 8.56
C SER A 115 -10.44 1.49 8.52
N TYR A 116 -9.52 0.99 9.34
CA TYR A 116 -9.27 -0.44 9.54
C TYR A 116 -9.77 -0.80 10.94
N LYS A 117 -10.85 -1.58 11.06
CA LYS A 117 -11.29 -2.08 12.37
C LYS A 117 -10.72 -3.46 12.60
N ALA A 118 -9.87 -3.60 13.62
CA ALA A 118 -9.17 -4.83 13.92
C ALA A 118 -9.09 -5.09 15.42
N SER A 119 -8.91 -6.36 15.82
CA SER A 119 -8.59 -6.71 17.21
C SER A 119 -7.18 -6.30 17.62
N ALA A 120 -6.25 -6.22 16.67
CA ALA A 120 -4.85 -5.84 16.89
C ALA A 120 -4.53 -4.44 16.34
N SER A 121 -3.49 -3.81 16.90
CA SER A 121 -2.94 -2.54 16.41
C SER A 121 -1.74 -2.78 15.49
N PHE A 122 -1.77 -2.26 14.28
CA PHE A 122 -0.72 -2.42 13.27
C PHE A 122 -0.58 -1.18 12.39
N ASP A 123 0.58 -1.05 11.73
CA ASP A 123 0.86 0.03 10.79
C ASP A 123 0.11 -0.13 9.48
N THR A 124 -0.37 0.99 8.94
CA THR A 124 -1.10 1.03 7.68
C THR A 124 -0.52 2.14 6.82
N LYS A 125 -0.65 1.98 5.50
CA LYS A 125 -0.21 2.94 4.52
C LYS A 125 -1.36 3.20 3.56
N THR A 126 -1.63 4.46 3.29
CA THR A 126 -2.59 4.89 2.27
C THR A 126 -1.90 5.85 1.34
N LYS A 127 -1.86 5.52 0.05
CA LYS A 127 -1.37 6.39 -1.01
C LYS A 127 -2.53 6.73 -1.93
N VAL A 128 -2.67 8.00 -2.24
CA VAL A 128 -3.67 8.54 -3.15
C VAL A 128 -2.95 9.13 -4.34
N THR A 129 -3.30 8.71 -5.55
CA THR A 129 -2.70 9.15 -6.80
C THR A 129 -3.80 9.63 -7.74
N GLY A 130 -3.66 10.85 -8.28
CA GLY A 130 -4.57 11.35 -9.31
C GLY A 130 -4.03 11.10 -10.72
N THR A 131 -4.92 11.02 -11.72
CA THR A 131 -4.52 10.85 -13.13
C THR A 131 -3.64 12.00 -13.66
N TYR A 132 -3.86 13.22 -13.17
CA TYR A 132 -3.25 14.41 -13.75
C TYR A 132 -2.01 14.87 -12.96
N LEU A 133 -0.96 15.21 -13.71
CA LEU A 133 0.32 15.75 -13.22
C LEU A 133 1.15 14.82 -12.31
N GLY A 134 0.80 13.54 -12.21
CA GLY A 134 1.56 12.56 -11.41
C GLY A 134 1.61 12.89 -9.92
N LEU A 135 0.72 13.76 -9.44
CA LEU A 135 0.67 14.13 -8.04
C LEU A 135 0.18 12.93 -7.22
N SER A 136 0.88 12.65 -6.12
CA SER A 136 0.47 11.61 -5.18
C SER A 136 0.70 12.09 -3.74
N SER A 137 -0.15 11.62 -2.85
CA SER A 137 -0.07 11.90 -1.42
C SER A 137 -0.08 10.58 -0.67
N THR A 138 0.92 10.35 0.19
CA THR A 138 1.04 9.14 0.99
C THR A 138 0.96 9.50 2.46
N VAL A 139 0.12 8.78 3.21
CA VAL A 139 -0.03 8.92 4.65
C VAL A 139 0.15 7.56 5.30
N TYR A 140 0.91 7.54 6.39
CA TYR A 140 1.05 6.38 7.26
C TYR A 140 0.12 6.55 8.47
N GLY A 141 -0.52 5.47 8.86
CA GLY A 141 -1.47 5.44 9.96
C GLY A 141 -1.39 4.16 10.76
N LYS A 142 -2.33 3.98 11.69
CA LYS A 142 -2.48 2.76 12.50
C LYS A 142 -3.88 2.19 12.31
N SER A 143 -4.01 0.87 12.48
CA SER A 143 -5.33 0.25 12.59
C SER A 143 -6.10 0.79 13.80
N ASN A 144 -7.43 0.69 13.75
CA ASN A 144 -8.39 1.29 14.67
C ASN A 144 -8.39 2.83 14.73
N VAL A 145 -7.57 3.50 13.91
CA VAL A 145 -7.56 4.95 13.74
C VAL A 145 -7.98 5.28 12.31
N THR A 146 -8.89 6.25 12.17
CA THR A 146 -9.28 6.72 10.84
C THR A 146 -8.20 7.65 10.30
N THR A 147 -7.54 7.20 9.24
CA THR A 147 -6.52 7.99 8.55
C THR A 147 -7.18 8.86 7.50
N GLN A 148 -6.75 10.10 7.34
CA GLN A 148 -7.30 11.02 6.35
C GLN A 148 -6.18 11.50 5.41
N VAL A 149 -6.42 11.35 4.11
CA VAL A 149 -5.54 11.88 3.06
C VAL A 149 -6.27 13.01 2.38
N LYS A 150 -5.74 14.22 2.51
CA LYS A 150 -6.21 15.38 1.76
C LYS A 150 -5.45 15.43 0.44
N TYR A 151 -6.18 15.56 -0.65
CA TYR A 151 -5.62 15.60 -1.98
C TYR A 151 -6.42 16.56 -2.85
N THR A 152 -5.76 17.27 -3.75
CA THR A 152 -6.45 18.13 -4.72
C THR A 152 -6.30 17.50 -6.09
N LEU A 153 -7.41 17.02 -6.65
CA LEU A 153 -7.46 16.54 -8.02
C LEU A 153 -7.38 17.75 -8.94
N ILE A 154 -6.36 17.81 -9.78
CA ILE A 154 -6.32 18.78 -10.86
C ILE A 154 -7.20 18.22 -11.98
N GLY A 155 -8.30 18.91 -12.28
CA GLY A 155 -9.16 18.57 -13.42
C GLY A 155 -8.65 19.22 -14.70
N LEU A 156 -8.99 18.63 -15.85
CA LEU A 156 -8.94 19.33 -17.14
C LEU A 156 -10.18 20.21 -17.31
#